data_AF-A0A444B7D4-F1
#
_entry.id   AF-A0A444B7D4-F1
#
_cell.length_a   1.000
_cell.length_b   1.000
_cell.length_c   1.000
_cell.angle_alpha   90.00
_cell.angle_beta   90.00
_cell.angle_gamma   90.00
#
_symmetry.space_group_name_H-M   'P 1'
#
loop_
_entity.id
_entity.type
_entity.pdbx_description
1 polymer ?
#
loop_
_entity_poly.entity_id
_entity_poly.type
_entity_poly.pdbx_seq_one_letter_code
_entity_poly.pdbx_strand_id
1 'polypeptide(L)'
;MGPACHRGPTAKRAKGDGADGRGGSVQRQADVENDKAPTRGRRTSAARRPSSPGAGGTRSWLRDARSAHAARGTQLLSQRWGLVQRSPRWAAYRRGMAPTSHPGRWLAGLTLLPVAGTLVAAALQYVRTDQTGAVFTFLFWNLFLAWIPFLLALAMTGLDRLRAPGWLLAPVGVVWLLFLPNAPYIITDFIHLDWMHGAPLWFDALLIGSFAGTGLLLGLASLLLVHRIVAARMGTAAGWALAIGSLALTSLGVYLGRFPRFNSWDVVTNPQGLVDVVLGRLLDPFGNPFLLQFAAAMTGGLVAAYLVTWAIGRALEGGHRGGVAQYGG
;
A
#
# COMPACT_ATOMS: atom_id res chain seq x y z
N MET A 1 3.38 64.31 13.54
CA MET A 1 2.80 64.88 12.31
C MET A 1 2.54 63.72 11.34
N GLY A 2 1.27 63.28 11.19
CA GLY A 2 0.83 62.70 9.91
C GLY A 2 0.58 63.85 8.91
N PRO A 3 -0.16 63.66 7.79
CA PRO A 3 -0.86 62.45 7.33
C PRO A 3 -0.91 62.28 5.78
N ALA A 4 -1.78 61.35 5.34
CA ALA A 4 -2.64 61.39 4.15
C ALA A 4 -2.03 61.02 2.77
N CYS A 5 -2.53 59.99 2.08
CA CYS A 5 -3.84 59.85 1.41
C CYS A 5 -4.15 60.94 0.37
N HIS A 6 -4.09 60.57 -0.91
CA HIS A 6 -4.73 61.25 -2.04
C HIS A 6 -5.53 60.21 -2.85
N ARG A 7 -6.88 60.27 -2.83
CA ARG A 7 -7.80 60.73 -3.92
C ARG A 7 -7.58 59.93 -5.23
N GLY A 8 -8.46 59.04 -5.72
CA GLY A 8 -9.89 59.19 -6.08
C GLY A 8 -10.05 59.91 -7.44
N PRO A 9 -11.19 59.88 -8.17
CA PRO A 9 -12.23 58.85 -8.40
C PRO A 9 -12.69 58.81 -9.90
N THR A 10 -13.85 58.17 -10.17
CA THR A 10 -14.80 58.35 -11.31
C THR A 10 -14.54 57.60 -12.62
N ALA A 11 -15.52 57.24 -13.45
CA ALA A 11 -16.95 56.93 -13.34
C ALA A 11 -17.46 56.57 -14.76
N LYS A 12 -18.52 55.74 -14.82
CA LYS A 12 -19.66 55.80 -15.76
C LYS A 12 -19.54 55.34 -17.23
N ARG A 13 -20.51 54.44 -17.53
CA ARG A 13 -21.44 54.39 -18.68
C ARG A 13 -20.85 54.02 -20.05
N ALA A 14 -21.56 53.42 -20.99
CA ALA A 14 -22.97 53.04 -21.20
C ALA A 14 -22.95 51.88 -22.23
N LYS A 15 -23.82 50.87 -22.16
CA LYS A 15 -25.20 50.81 -22.68
C LYS A 15 -25.31 50.77 -24.22
N GLY A 16 -25.94 49.70 -24.69
CA GLY A 16 -26.80 49.65 -25.86
C GLY A 16 -26.20 48.89 -27.05
N ASP A 17 -26.97 48.17 -27.86
CA ASP A 17 -28.38 47.80 -27.83
C ASP A 17 -28.61 46.83 -29.01
N GLY A 18 -29.63 45.98 -28.86
CA GLY A 18 -30.52 45.53 -29.94
C GLY A 18 -30.03 44.42 -30.87
N ALA A 19 -30.88 43.57 -31.43
CA ALA A 19 -32.29 43.22 -31.27
C ALA A 19 -32.63 42.22 -32.41
N ASP A 20 -33.82 41.63 -32.30
CA ASP A 20 -34.59 40.89 -33.31
C ASP A 20 -34.14 39.45 -33.68
N GLY A 21 -35.03 38.46 -33.73
CA GLY A 21 -36.50 38.46 -33.58
C GLY A 21 -37.14 37.36 -34.43
N ARG A 22 -38.38 36.99 -34.06
CA ARG A 22 -39.36 36.10 -34.74
C ARG A 22 -39.16 34.60 -34.49
N GLY A 23 -40.15 33.80 -34.14
CA GLY A 23 -41.62 33.97 -34.06
C GLY A 23 -42.28 32.64 -34.43
N GLY A 24 -43.42 32.29 -33.81
CA GLY A 24 -44.30 31.23 -34.32
C GLY A 24 -44.91 30.29 -33.28
N SER A 25 -46.05 30.69 -32.72
CA SER A 25 -47.02 29.87 -31.98
C SER A 25 -48.10 29.31 -32.91
N VAL A 26 -48.51 28.05 -32.76
CA VAL A 26 -49.84 27.56 -33.20
C VAL A 26 -50.37 26.49 -32.23
N GLN A 27 -51.59 26.72 -31.74
CA GLN A 27 -52.47 25.82 -30.97
C GLN A 27 -53.23 24.80 -31.85
N ARG A 28 -53.63 23.67 -31.27
CA ARG A 28 -54.94 22.96 -31.41
C ARG A 28 -54.96 21.79 -30.40
N GLN A 29 -55.85 21.80 -29.38
CA GLN A 29 -57.16 21.11 -29.32
C GLN A 29 -57.05 19.60 -29.61
N ALA A 30 -57.11 18.74 -28.59
CA ALA A 30 -58.31 18.21 -27.90
C ALA A 30 -59.00 17.12 -28.72
N ASP A 31 -58.98 15.89 -28.22
CA ASP A 31 -60.04 14.90 -28.42
C ASP A 31 -60.09 13.94 -27.22
N VAL A 32 -61.30 13.85 -26.67
CA VAL A 32 -61.77 12.93 -25.63
C VAL A 32 -62.60 11.89 -26.38
N GLU A 33 -62.32 10.60 -26.23
CA GLU A 33 -63.34 9.57 -26.51
C GLU A 33 -63.03 8.31 -25.70
N ASN A 34 -64.13 7.63 -25.37
CA ASN A 34 -64.42 6.84 -24.20
C ASN A 34 -64.38 5.33 -24.46
N ASP A 35 -64.30 4.56 -23.38
CA ASP A 35 -64.84 3.20 -23.14
C ASP A 35 -64.74 2.09 -24.22
N LYS A 36 -64.16 0.94 -23.82
CA LYS A 36 -64.89 -0.34 -23.68
C LYS A 36 -63.99 -1.48 -23.18
N ALA A 37 -64.33 -2.00 -22.00
CA ALA A 37 -63.95 -3.35 -21.57
C ALA A 37 -64.71 -4.42 -22.38
N PRO A 38 -64.18 -5.66 -22.44
CA PRO A 38 -65.08 -6.79 -22.24
C PRO A 38 -64.56 -7.84 -21.24
N THR A 39 -65.57 -8.30 -20.52
CA THR A 39 -65.73 -9.42 -19.59
C THR A 39 -65.00 -10.74 -19.86
N ARG A 40 -64.43 -11.27 -18.77
CA ARG A 40 -64.49 -12.65 -18.25
C ARG A 40 -64.56 -13.81 -19.26
N GLY A 41 -63.41 -14.46 -19.45
CA GLY A 41 -63.30 -15.88 -19.81
C GLY A 41 -62.67 -16.69 -18.67
N ARG A 42 -63.46 -17.51 -17.97
CA ARG A 42 -63.01 -18.49 -16.97
C ARG A 42 -62.14 -19.55 -17.67
N ARG A 43 -60.88 -19.69 -17.25
CA ARG A 43 -60.10 -20.93 -17.43
C ARG A 43 -59.57 -21.38 -16.07
N THR A 44 -60.07 -22.51 -15.63
CA THR A 44 -59.59 -23.28 -14.49
C THR A 44 -58.20 -23.83 -14.83
N SER A 45 -57.21 -23.55 -13.98
CA SER A 45 -55.93 -24.25 -13.98
C SER A 45 -55.55 -24.50 -12.54
N ALA A 46 -55.38 -25.79 -12.23
CA ALA A 46 -55.20 -26.34 -10.90
C ALA A 46 -53.98 -25.74 -10.20
N ALA A 47 -54.21 -25.07 -9.08
CA ALA A 47 -53.16 -24.64 -8.17
C ALA A 47 -52.65 -25.86 -7.37
N ARG A 48 -51.45 -26.35 -7.70
CA ARG A 48 -50.67 -27.18 -6.77
C ARG A 48 -50.32 -26.33 -5.55
N ARG A 49 -50.75 -26.77 -4.37
CA ARG A 49 -50.37 -26.18 -3.08
C ARG A 49 -48.85 -26.35 -2.87
N PRO A 50 -48.10 -25.33 -2.43
CA PRO A 50 -46.75 -25.53 -1.93
C PRO A 50 -46.83 -26.17 -0.54
N SER A 51 -46.12 -27.29 -0.37
CA SER A 51 -45.91 -27.93 0.92
C SER A 51 -45.06 -27.03 1.84
N SER A 52 -45.47 -26.92 3.09
CA SER A 52 -44.78 -26.15 4.14
C SER A 52 -43.33 -26.65 4.34
N PRO A 53 -42.32 -25.77 4.42
CA PRO A 53 -40.97 -26.20 4.74
C PRO A 53 -40.86 -26.49 6.25
N GLY A 54 -40.48 -27.71 6.59
CA GLY A 54 -40.16 -28.11 7.96
C GLY A 54 -39.00 -27.30 8.55
N ALA A 55 -38.98 -27.23 9.88
CA ALA A 55 -38.12 -26.39 10.72
C ALA A 55 -36.59 -26.62 10.63
N GLY A 56 -36.10 -27.33 9.60
CA GLY A 56 -34.67 -27.49 9.29
C GLY A 56 -34.11 -26.51 8.24
N GLY A 57 -34.96 -25.77 7.52
CA GLY A 57 -34.57 -24.97 6.34
C GLY A 57 -34.06 -23.55 6.61
N THR A 58 -34.30 -22.97 7.80
CA THR A 58 -33.93 -21.57 8.08
C THR A 58 -32.42 -21.36 8.20
N ARG A 59 -31.66 -22.35 8.67
CA ARG A 59 -30.18 -22.25 8.76
C ARG A 59 -29.48 -22.44 7.41
N SER A 60 -30.03 -23.23 6.48
CA SER A 60 -29.47 -23.33 5.12
C SER A 60 -29.74 -22.06 4.33
N TRP A 61 -30.97 -21.53 4.39
CA TRP A 61 -31.35 -20.31 3.69
C TRP A 61 -30.51 -19.09 4.11
N LEU A 62 -30.20 -18.96 5.40
CA LEU A 62 -29.32 -17.90 5.93
C LEU A 62 -27.84 -18.08 5.55
N ARG A 63 -27.37 -19.31 5.26
CA ARG A 63 -26.03 -19.55 4.69
C ARG A 63 -26.02 -19.24 3.21
N ASP A 64 -27.03 -19.68 2.47
CA ASP A 64 -27.14 -19.51 1.02
C ASP A 64 -27.33 -18.03 0.65
N ALA A 65 -28.08 -17.28 1.46
CA ALA A 65 -28.21 -15.83 1.31
C ALA A 65 -26.88 -15.10 1.60
N ARG A 66 -26.11 -15.55 2.60
CA ARG A 66 -24.80 -14.97 2.94
C ARG A 66 -23.73 -15.29 1.91
N SER A 67 -23.68 -16.53 1.41
CA SER A 67 -22.77 -16.92 0.33
C SER A 67 -23.12 -16.21 -0.98
N ALA A 68 -24.41 -16.04 -1.30
CA ALA A 68 -24.85 -15.29 -2.47
C ALA A 68 -24.58 -13.77 -2.35
N HIS A 69 -24.62 -13.18 -1.15
CA HIS A 69 -24.21 -11.80 -0.93
C HIS A 69 -22.69 -11.61 -0.98
N ALA A 70 -21.92 -12.54 -0.39
CA ALA A 70 -20.45 -12.51 -0.45
C ALA A 70 -19.93 -12.71 -1.88
N ALA A 71 -20.56 -13.61 -2.65
CA ALA A 71 -20.26 -13.83 -4.06
C ALA A 71 -20.63 -12.59 -4.91
N ARG A 72 -21.77 -11.95 -4.66
CA ARG A 72 -22.16 -10.71 -5.36
C ARG A 72 -21.27 -9.52 -4.99
N GLY A 73 -20.86 -9.40 -3.73
CA GLY A 73 -19.92 -8.36 -3.28
C GLY A 73 -18.54 -8.51 -3.92
N THR A 74 -18.00 -9.73 -3.97
CA THR A 74 -16.72 -10.02 -4.64
C THR A 74 -16.81 -9.84 -6.15
N GLN A 75 -17.97 -10.12 -6.77
CA GLN A 75 -18.20 -9.95 -8.20
C GLN A 75 -18.41 -8.48 -8.60
N LEU A 76 -19.08 -7.67 -7.77
CA LEU A 76 -19.21 -6.22 -7.98
C LEU A 76 -17.88 -5.49 -7.77
N LEU A 77 -17.09 -5.92 -6.78
CA LEU A 77 -15.72 -5.45 -6.63
C LEU A 77 -14.92 -5.85 -7.87
N SER A 78 -14.89 -7.12 -8.28
CA SER A 78 -14.11 -7.57 -9.44
C SER A 78 -14.51 -6.88 -10.75
N GLN A 79 -15.80 -6.56 -10.96
CA GLN A 79 -16.28 -5.78 -12.11
C GLN A 79 -15.84 -4.32 -12.05
N ARG A 80 -15.96 -3.64 -10.91
CA ARG A 80 -15.43 -2.27 -10.74
C ARG A 80 -13.92 -2.24 -10.93
N TRP A 81 -13.20 -3.27 -10.47
CA TRP A 81 -11.74 -3.41 -10.64
C TRP A 81 -11.33 -3.70 -12.09
N GLY A 82 -12.08 -4.52 -12.83
CA GLY A 82 -11.84 -4.79 -14.25
C GLY A 82 -12.04 -3.56 -15.14
N LEU A 83 -12.97 -2.69 -14.78
CA LEU A 83 -13.21 -1.40 -15.46
C LEU A 83 -12.08 -0.39 -15.21
N VAL A 84 -11.49 -0.37 -14.00
CA VAL A 84 -10.32 0.48 -13.69
C VAL A 84 -9.11 0.09 -14.54
N GLN A 85 -8.86 -1.20 -14.74
CA GLN A 85 -7.76 -1.71 -15.58
C GLN A 85 -7.92 -1.38 -17.08
N ARG A 86 -9.15 -1.14 -17.55
CA ARG A 86 -9.43 -0.75 -18.94
C ARG A 86 -9.52 0.76 -19.14
N SER A 87 -9.34 1.55 -18.08
CA SER A 87 -9.46 3.00 -18.18
C SER A 87 -8.28 3.63 -18.94
N PRO A 88 -8.52 4.66 -19.78
CA PRO A 88 -7.45 5.43 -20.44
C PRO A 88 -6.45 6.05 -19.45
N ARG A 89 -6.91 6.29 -18.20
CA ARG A 89 -6.09 6.76 -17.07
C ARG A 89 -4.99 5.77 -16.68
N TRP A 90 -5.30 4.46 -16.68
CA TRP A 90 -4.31 3.40 -16.47
C TRP A 90 -3.23 3.40 -17.58
N ALA A 91 -3.64 3.54 -18.84
CA ALA A 91 -2.71 3.62 -19.97
C ALA A 91 -1.89 4.93 -20.02
N ALA A 92 -2.42 6.05 -19.50
CA ALA A 92 -1.73 7.32 -19.41
C ALA A 92 -0.74 7.35 -18.23
N TYR A 93 -1.11 6.80 -17.07
CA TYR A 93 -0.20 6.63 -15.93
C TYR A 93 1.00 5.74 -16.28
N ARG A 94 0.77 4.62 -16.98
CA ARG A 94 1.81 3.72 -17.48
C ARG A 94 2.69 4.34 -18.58
N ARG A 95 2.20 5.40 -19.25
CA ARG A 95 2.98 6.22 -20.20
C ARG A 95 3.76 7.34 -19.49
N GLY A 96 3.26 7.83 -18.36
CA GLY A 96 3.90 8.85 -17.52
C GLY A 96 5.05 8.33 -16.65
N MET A 97 4.96 7.08 -16.18
CA MET A 97 6.16 6.29 -15.95
C MET A 97 6.74 6.01 -17.32
N ALA A 98 7.86 6.65 -17.69
CA ALA A 98 8.60 6.11 -18.83
C ALA A 98 8.85 4.62 -18.53
N PRO A 99 8.70 3.73 -19.51
CA PRO A 99 9.38 2.46 -19.41
C PRO A 99 10.82 2.82 -19.10
N THR A 100 11.33 2.42 -17.92
CA THR A 100 12.76 2.39 -17.73
C THR A 100 13.31 1.69 -18.95
N SER A 101 14.29 2.28 -19.62
CA SER A 101 14.85 1.68 -20.84
C SER A 101 15.29 0.23 -20.60
N HIS A 102 15.57 -0.12 -19.33
CA HIS A 102 15.82 -1.49 -18.87
C HIS A 102 15.22 -1.78 -17.47
N PRO A 103 13.95 -2.22 -17.34
CA PRO A 103 13.35 -2.56 -16.04
C PRO A 103 14.04 -3.75 -15.36
N GLY A 104 14.73 -4.59 -16.14
CA GLY A 104 15.52 -5.71 -15.62
C GLY A 104 16.80 -5.28 -14.89
N ARG A 105 17.55 -4.29 -15.41
CA ARG A 105 18.82 -3.85 -14.81
C ARG A 105 18.61 -3.15 -13.48
N TRP A 106 17.53 -2.36 -13.37
CA TRP A 106 17.16 -1.69 -12.13
C TRP A 106 16.73 -2.67 -11.05
N LEU A 107 15.88 -3.65 -11.40
CA LEU A 107 15.54 -4.74 -10.47
C LEU A 107 16.76 -5.56 -10.08
N ALA A 108 17.65 -5.86 -11.04
CA ALA A 108 18.89 -6.57 -10.75
C ALA A 108 19.75 -5.79 -9.76
N GLY A 109 19.88 -4.47 -9.90
CA GLY A 109 20.57 -3.62 -8.92
C GLY A 109 19.93 -3.67 -7.53
N LEU A 110 18.58 -3.57 -7.47
CA LEU A 110 17.84 -3.69 -6.21
C LEU A 110 17.97 -5.06 -5.54
N THR A 111 18.24 -6.13 -6.31
CA THR A 111 18.46 -7.47 -5.75
C THR A 111 19.93 -7.72 -5.39
N LEU A 112 20.86 -7.31 -6.25
CA LEU A 112 22.29 -7.61 -6.08
C LEU A 112 22.89 -6.85 -4.91
N LEU A 113 22.43 -5.63 -4.65
CA LEU A 113 22.96 -4.82 -3.53
C LEU A 113 22.65 -5.46 -2.15
N PRO A 114 21.40 -5.86 -1.84
CA PRO A 114 21.13 -6.62 -0.61
C PRO A 114 21.82 -7.99 -0.54
N VAL A 115 21.98 -8.69 -1.68
CA VAL A 115 22.76 -9.94 -1.71
C VAL A 115 24.22 -9.67 -1.31
N ALA A 116 24.86 -8.67 -1.92
CA ALA A 116 26.21 -8.28 -1.57
C ALA A 116 26.33 -7.85 -0.10
N GLY A 117 25.37 -7.06 0.41
CA GLY A 117 25.29 -6.69 1.82
C GLY A 117 25.17 -7.91 2.75
N THR A 118 24.36 -8.90 2.38
CA THR A 118 24.22 -10.16 3.12
C THR A 118 25.53 -10.96 3.14
N LEU A 119 26.25 -11.01 2.02
CA LEU A 119 27.55 -11.69 1.94
C LEU A 119 28.61 -11.00 2.81
N VAL A 120 28.65 -9.66 2.79
CA VAL A 120 29.55 -8.88 3.65
C VAL A 120 29.21 -9.10 5.12
N ALA A 121 27.93 -9.02 5.49
CA ALA A 121 27.48 -9.26 6.86
C ALA A 121 27.83 -10.68 7.34
N ALA A 122 27.65 -11.69 6.48
CA ALA A 122 28.04 -13.07 6.76
C ALA A 122 29.56 -13.23 6.94
N ALA A 123 30.36 -12.56 6.11
CA ALA A 123 31.81 -12.58 6.22
C ALA A 123 32.30 -11.93 7.53
N LEU A 124 31.74 -10.78 7.91
CA LEU A 124 32.04 -10.13 9.20
C LEU A 124 31.68 -11.02 10.38
N GLN A 125 30.53 -11.68 10.32
CA GLN A 125 30.07 -12.62 11.33
C GLN A 125 30.96 -13.87 11.43
N TYR A 126 31.47 -14.37 10.31
CA TYR A 126 32.44 -15.46 10.29
C TYR A 126 33.74 -15.05 10.98
N VAL A 127 34.29 -13.87 10.64
CA VAL A 127 35.49 -13.32 11.30
C VAL A 127 35.26 -13.15 12.80
N ARG A 128 34.10 -12.62 13.22
CA ARG A 128 33.76 -12.53 14.65
C ARG A 128 33.76 -13.90 15.33
N THR A 129 33.15 -14.88 14.67
CA THR A 129 32.99 -16.23 15.21
C THR A 129 34.32 -16.93 15.43
N ASP A 130 35.22 -16.80 14.47
CA ASP A 130 36.57 -17.37 14.52
C ASP A 130 37.40 -16.81 15.68
N GLN A 131 37.35 -15.50 15.91
CA GLN A 131 38.18 -14.86 16.94
C GLN A 131 37.72 -15.16 18.37
N THR A 132 36.44 -15.46 18.57
CA THR A 132 35.80 -15.09 19.84
C THR A 132 34.52 -15.88 20.14
N GLY A 133 34.14 -16.81 19.24
CA GLY A 133 32.97 -17.69 19.37
C GLY A 133 31.71 -17.16 18.67
N ALA A 134 30.70 -18.03 18.55
CA ALA A 134 29.46 -17.79 17.81
C ALA A 134 28.50 -16.83 18.53
N VAL A 135 28.90 -15.56 18.60
CA VAL A 135 28.20 -14.41 19.15
C VAL A 135 27.36 -13.75 18.06
N PHE A 136 26.14 -13.28 18.34
CA PHE A 136 25.22 -12.63 17.36
C PHE A 136 24.61 -13.53 16.26
N THR A 137 24.58 -14.85 16.44
CA THR A 137 23.94 -15.77 15.46
C THR A 137 22.46 -15.46 15.17
N PHE A 138 21.75 -14.83 16.10
CA PHE A 138 20.38 -14.35 15.90
C PHE A 138 20.24 -13.30 14.79
N LEU A 139 21.31 -12.57 14.43
CA LEU A 139 21.28 -11.59 13.34
C LEU A 139 21.02 -12.26 11.98
N PHE A 140 21.48 -13.51 11.78
CA PHE A 140 21.13 -14.27 10.58
C PHE A 140 19.65 -14.57 10.51
N TRP A 141 19.04 -14.92 11.66
CA TRP A 141 17.60 -15.16 11.73
C TRP A 141 16.81 -13.88 11.43
N ASN A 142 17.21 -12.75 12.01
CA ASN A 142 16.57 -11.47 11.76
C ASN A 142 16.72 -11.03 10.29
N LEU A 143 17.90 -11.23 9.70
CA LEU A 143 18.12 -10.92 8.29
C LEU A 143 17.33 -11.86 7.37
N PHE A 144 17.22 -13.14 7.69
CA PHE A 144 16.36 -14.08 6.98
C PHE A 144 14.90 -13.59 6.96
N LEU A 145 14.37 -13.15 8.11
CA LEU A 145 13.04 -12.57 8.18
C LEU A 145 12.91 -11.26 7.37
N ALA A 146 13.97 -10.45 7.30
CA ALA A 146 14.02 -9.23 6.49
C ALA A 146 14.01 -9.49 4.97
N TRP A 147 14.42 -10.68 4.52
CA TRP A 147 14.32 -11.08 3.11
C TRP A 147 12.89 -11.36 2.66
N ILE A 148 12.03 -11.85 3.56
CA ILE A 148 10.64 -12.22 3.26
C ILE A 148 9.85 -11.08 2.59
N PRO A 149 9.76 -9.85 3.16
CA PRO A 149 9.00 -8.78 2.53
C PRO A 149 9.56 -8.41 1.15
N PHE A 150 10.88 -8.47 0.96
CA PHE A 150 11.48 -8.20 -0.35
C PHE A 150 11.10 -9.25 -1.40
N LEU A 151 11.18 -10.54 -1.06
CA LEU A 151 10.77 -11.63 -1.95
C LEU A 151 9.28 -11.56 -2.30
N LEU A 152 8.41 -11.23 -1.34
CA LEU A 152 6.98 -11.02 -1.58
C LEU A 152 6.73 -9.82 -2.50
N ALA A 153 7.48 -8.73 -2.35
CA ALA A 153 7.38 -7.57 -3.23
C ALA A 153 7.83 -7.90 -4.68
N LEU A 154 8.87 -8.74 -4.85
CA LEU A 154 9.26 -9.26 -6.17
C LEU A 154 8.17 -10.15 -6.77
N ALA A 155 7.57 -11.05 -5.97
CA ALA A 155 6.46 -11.89 -6.40
C ALA A 155 5.25 -11.04 -6.84
N MET A 156 4.88 -10.02 -6.06
CA MET A 156 3.83 -9.07 -6.44
C MET A 156 4.17 -8.31 -7.72
N THR A 157 5.43 -7.93 -7.92
CA THR A 157 5.90 -7.28 -9.16
C THR A 157 5.75 -8.22 -10.36
N GLY A 158 6.08 -9.51 -10.20
CA GLY A 158 5.86 -10.54 -11.21
C GLY A 158 4.39 -10.74 -11.54
N LEU A 159 3.54 -10.90 -10.53
CA LEU A 159 2.09 -11.02 -10.68
C LEU A 159 1.48 -9.78 -11.37
N ASP A 160 1.94 -8.58 -11.00
CA ASP A 160 1.49 -7.34 -11.64
C ASP A 160 1.85 -7.27 -13.12
N ARG A 161 3.07 -7.70 -13.48
CA ARG A 161 3.51 -7.80 -14.89
C ARG A 161 2.68 -8.79 -15.69
N LEU A 162 2.27 -9.90 -15.08
CA LEU A 162 1.35 -10.88 -15.64
C LEU A 162 -0.11 -10.40 -15.67
N ARG A 163 -0.38 -9.15 -15.26
CA ARG A 163 -1.72 -8.54 -15.18
C ARG A 163 -2.66 -9.30 -14.24
N ALA A 164 -2.11 -9.94 -13.21
CA ALA A 164 -2.91 -10.65 -12.22
C ALA A 164 -3.91 -9.70 -11.54
N PRO A 165 -5.13 -10.18 -11.26
CA PRO A 165 -6.17 -9.37 -10.64
C PRO A 165 -5.80 -8.97 -9.21
N GLY A 166 -6.30 -7.83 -8.74
CA GLY A 166 -5.93 -7.26 -7.43
C GLY A 166 -6.23 -8.17 -6.23
N TRP A 167 -7.25 -9.02 -6.32
CA TRP A 167 -7.58 -9.97 -5.26
C TRP A 167 -6.50 -11.02 -5.03
N LEU A 168 -5.65 -11.31 -6.02
CA LEU A 168 -4.51 -12.21 -5.87
C LEU A 168 -3.30 -11.51 -5.25
N LEU A 169 -3.15 -10.20 -5.48
CA LEU A 169 -2.09 -9.39 -4.87
C LEU A 169 -2.41 -9.04 -3.41
N ALA A 170 -3.69 -8.87 -3.06
CA ALA A 170 -4.13 -8.48 -1.72
C ALA A 170 -3.60 -9.40 -0.59
N PRO A 171 -3.75 -10.74 -0.64
CA PRO A 171 -3.24 -11.60 0.42
C PRO A 171 -1.72 -11.56 0.51
N VAL A 172 -1.01 -11.50 -0.63
CA VAL A 172 0.45 -11.36 -0.66
C VAL A 172 0.89 -10.03 -0.01
N GLY A 173 0.15 -8.95 -0.28
CA GLY A 173 0.38 -7.64 0.33
C GLY A 173 0.13 -7.61 1.83
N VAL A 174 -0.85 -8.35 2.33
CA VAL A 174 -1.09 -8.48 3.78
C VAL A 174 0.08 -9.21 4.44
N VAL A 175 0.52 -10.34 3.90
CA VAL A 175 1.68 -11.07 4.43
C VAL A 175 2.94 -10.20 4.34
N TRP A 176 3.13 -9.49 3.24
CA TRP A 176 4.22 -8.52 3.08
C TRP A 176 4.24 -7.49 4.22
N LEU A 177 3.08 -6.89 4.53
CA LEU A 177 2.96 -5.87 5.56
C LEU A 177 3.24 -6.42 6.97
N LEU A 178 2.86 -7.67 7.25
CA LEU A 178 3.13 -8.33 8.54
C LEU A 178 4.63 -8.62 8.76
N PHE A 179 5.37 -8.90 7.69
CA PHE A 179 6.80 -9.18 7.76
C PHE A 179 7.68 -7.96 7.55
N LEU A 180 7.15 -6.86 6.99
CA LEU A 180 7.85 -5.60 6.79
C LEU A 180 8.58 -5.07 8.03
N PRO A 181 8.04 -5.17 9.27
CA PRO A 181 8.71 -4.66 10.46
C PRO A 181 10.06 -5.31 10.75
N ASN A 182 10.28 -6.57 10.35
CA ASN A 182 11.54 -7.29 10.62
C ASN A 182 12.74 -6.64 9.95
N ALA A 183 12.54 -5.97 8.81
CA ALA A 183 13.61 -5.31 8.08
C ALA A 183 14.26 -4.16 8.88
N PRO A 184 13.53 -3.11 9.31
CA PRO A 184 14.09 -2.07 10.17
C PRO A 184 14.24 -2.50 11.64
N TYR A 185 13.63 -3.60 12.09
CA TYR A 185 13.81 -4.11 13.45
C TYR A 185 15.29 -4.35 13.81
N ILE A 186 16.10 -4.80 12.84
CA ILE A 186 17.53 -5.09 13.03
C ILE A 186 18.31 -3.85 13.54
N ILE A 187 17.84 -2.62 13.25
CA ILE A 187 18.43 -1.39 13.79
C ILE A 187 18.37 -1.37 15.32
N THR A 188 17.38 -2.02 15.92
CA THR A 188 17.26 -2.09 17.38
C THR A 188 18.25 -3.06 18.03
N ASP A 189 18.90 -3.93 17.23
CA ASP A 189 19.86 -4.91 17.74
C ASP A 189 21.21 -4.28 18.14
N PHE A 190 21.44 -3.00 17.81
CA PHE A 190 22.55 -2.19 18.34
C PHE A 190 22.57 -2.11 19.87
N ILE A 191 21.47 -2.42 20.54
CA ILE A 191 21.41 -2.56 22.00
C ILE A 191 22.37 -3.63 22.57
N HIS A 192 22.83 -4.57 21.75
CA HIS A 192 23.76 -5.63 22.18
C HIS A 192 25.24 -5.23 22.03
N LEU A 193 25.53 -4.01 21.56
CA LEU A 193 26.88 -3.55 21.24
C LEU A 193 27.83 -3.58 22.45
N ASP A 194 27.31 -3.35 23.66
CA ASP A 194 28.11 -3.24 24.89
C ASP A 194 28.08 -4.52 25.75
N TRP A 195 27.41 -5.59 25.29
CA TRP A 195 27.19 -6.79 26.10
C TRP A 195 28.25 -7.88 25.91
N MET A 196 29.02 -7.86 24.82
CA MET A 196 29.84 -9.00 24.40
C MET A 196 31.34 -8.65 24.40
N HIS A 197 32.01 -8.97 25.50
CA HIS A 197 33.46 -8.82 25.62
C HIS A 197 34.20 -9.74 24.64
N GLY A 198 35.31 -9.28 24.06
CA GLY A 198 36.24 -10.10 23.27
C GLY A 198 36.57 -9.60 21.86
N ALA A 199 35.82 -8.62 21.32
CA ALA A 199 36.19 -7.92 20.10
C ALA A 199 36.14 -6.38 20.32
N PRO A 200 36.84 -5.58 19.50
CA PRO A 200 36.73 -4.13 19.57
C PRO A 200 35.30 -3.65 19.29
N LEU A 201 34.81 -2.68 20.06
CA LEU A 201 33.45 -2.13 19.94
C LEU A 201 33.10 -1.65 18.53
N TRP A 202 34.07 -1.05 17.82
CA TRP A 202 33.87 -0.57 16.46
C TRP A 202 33.61 -1.72 15.46
N PHE A 203 34.16 -2.90 15.72
CA PHE A 203 33.98 -4.07 14.87
C PHE A 203 32.57 -4.63 15.05
N ASP A 204 32.10 -4.75 16.29
CA ASP A 204 30.72 -5.16 16.58
C ASP A 204 29.71 -4.15 16.03
N ALA A 205 30.05 -2.85 16.07
CA ALA A 205 29.21 -1.80 15.47
C ALA A 205 29.14 -1.93 13.95
N LEU A 206 30.26 -2.23 13.30
CA LEU A 206 30.33 -2.48 11.86
C LEU A 206 29.55 -3.75 11.49
N LEU A 207 29.69 -4.82 12.27
CA LEU A 207 28.98 -6.07 12.08
C LEU A 207 27.47 -5.86 12.19
N ILE A 208 26.97 -5.37 13.34
CA ILE A 208 25.54 -5.11 13.55
C ILE A 208 25.04 -4.10 12.51
N GLY A 209 25.81 -3.06 12.22
CA GLY A 209 25.50 -2.05 11.21
C GLY A 209 25.37 -2.62 9.80
N SER A 210 26.17 -3.63 9.43
CA SER A 210 26.06 -4.29 8.13
C SER A 210 24.75 -5.10 8.00
N PHE A 211 24.35 -5.79 9.06
CA PHE A 211 23.06 -6.49 9.13
C PHE A 211 21.89 -5.50 9.11
N ALA A 212 21.95 -4.45 9.95
CA ALA A 212 20.92 -3.42 10.04
C ALA A 212 20.77 -2.63 8.74
N GLY A 213 21.87 -2.26 8.11
CA GLY A 213 21.89 -1.58 6.80
C GLY A 213 21.30 -2.45 5.71
N THR A 214 21.69 -3.74 5.65
CA THR A 214 21.13 -4.69 4.67
C THR A 214 19.63 -4.92 4.88
N GLY A 215 19.20 -5.11 6.14
CA GLY A 215 17.79 -5.23 6.50
C GLY A 215 16.98 -4.00 6.11
N LEU A 216 17.48 -2.80 6.42
CA LEU A 216 16.83 -1.55 6.03
C LEU A 216 16.73 -1.40 4.50
N LEU A 217 17.80 -1.73 3.76
CA LEU A 217 17.79 -1.73 2.30
C LEU A 217 16.72 -2.69 1.74
N LEU A 218 16.61 -3.92 2.26
CA LEU A 218 15.57 -4.88 1.88
C LEU A 218 14.17 -4.31 2.13
N GLY A 219 13.94 -3.73 3.31
CA GLY A 219 12.68 -3.11 3.70
C GLY A 219 12.28 -1.97 2.75
N LEU A 220 13.18 -1.00 2.56
CA LEU A 220 12.94 0.17 1.70
C LEU A 220 12.79 -0.20 0.22
N ALA A 221 13.58 -1.16 -0.28
CA ALA A 221 13.45 -1.66 -1.64
C ALA A 221 12.10 -2.38 -1.84
N SER A 222 11.69 -3.21 -0.89
CA SER A 222 10.39 -3.89 -0.94
C SER A 222 9.24 -2.88 -0.96
N LEU A 223 9.32 -1.85 -0.12
CA LEU A 223 8.33 -0.78 -0.04
C LEU A 223 8.26 0.03 -1.34
N LEU A 224 9.41 0.32 -1.95
CA LEU A 224 9.46 1.03 -3.22
C LEU A 224 8.73 0.26 -4.33
N LEU A 225 8.89 -1.06 -4.39
CA LEU A 225 8.20 -1.91 -5.36
C LEU A 225 6.69 -1.92 -5.13
N VAL A 226 6.25 -2.16 -3.88
CA VAL A 226 4.82 -2.19 -3.54
C VAL A 226 4.17 -0.81 -3.74
N HIS A 227 4.85 0.27 -3.36
CA HIS A 227 4.40 1.64 -3.60
C HIS A 227 4.14 1.87 -5.09
N ARG A 228 5.07 1.48 -5.97
CA ARG A 228 4.90 1.63 -7.43
C ARG A 228 3.70 0.85 -7.96
N ILE A 229 3.49 -0.40 -7.50
CA ILE A 229 2.34 -1.22 -7.91
C ILE A 229 1.02 -0.56 -7.49
N VAL A 230 0.93 -0.11 -6.25
CA VAL A 230 -0.29 0.51 -5.71
C VAL A 230 -0.55 1.86 -6.36
N ALA A 231 0.49 2.68 -6.53
CA ALA A 231 0.40 3.95 -7.23
C ALA A 231 -0.08 3.77 -8.67
N ALA A 232 0.35 2.69 -9.34
CA ALA A 232 -0.11 2.36 -10.68
C ALA A 232 -1.58 1.94 -10.71
N ARG A 233 -2.00 1.06 -9.80
CA ARG A 233 -3.34 0.48 -9.83
C ARG A 233 -4.42 1.41 -9.26
N MET A 234 -4.08 2.21 -8.25
CA MET A 234 -5.04 2.97 -7.43
C MET A 234 -4.74 4.48 -7.42
N GLY A 235 -3.65 4.91 -8.06
CA GLY A 235 -3.24 6.31 -8.16
C GLY A 235 -2.18 6.72 -7.14
N THR A 236 -1.46 7.80 -7.45
CA THR A 236 -0.30 8.29 -6.68
C THR A 236 -0.61 8.55 -5.21
N ALA A 237 -1.78 9.12 -4.91
CA ALA A 237 -2.19 9.40 -3.52
C ALA A 237 -2.34 8.12 -2.70
N ALA A 238 -2.95 7.07 -3.27
CA ALA A 238 -3.09 5.77 -2.61
C ALA A 238 -1.73 5.10 -2.40
N GLY A 239 -0.80 5.25 -3.35
CA GLY A 239 0.57 4.78 -3.21
C GLY A 239 1.29 5.40 -2.01
N TRP A 240 1.23 6.72 -1.87
CA TRP A 240 1.85 7.43 -0.74
C TRP A 240 1.16 7.13 0.59
N ALA A 241 -0.18 7.05 0.60
CA ALA A 241 -0.93 6.66 1.79
C ALA A 241 -0.51 5.26 2.28
N LEU A 242 -0.38 4.30 1.35
CA LEU A 242 0.13 2.97 1.66
C LEU A 242 1.58 3.03 2.16
N ALA A 243 2.43 3.84 1.55
CA ALA A 243 3.82 3.91 1.97
C ALA A 243 3.99 4.47 3.38
N ILE A 244 3.40 5.63 3.67
CA ILE A 244 3.46 6.26 4.99
C ILE A 244 2.76 5.38 6.04
N GLY A 245 1.59 4.82 5.70
CA GLY A 245 0.86 3.92 6.58
C GLY A 245 1.65 2.65 6.92
N SER A 246 2.33 2.06 5.94
CA SER A 246 3.17 0.87 6.15
C SER A 246 4.37 1.17 7.04
N LEU A 247 4.99 2.35 6.91
CA LEU A 247 6.12 2.77 7.76
C LEU A 247 5.68 3.06 9.20
N ALA A 248 4.49 3.64 9.40
CA ALA A 248 3.91 3.83 10.72
C ALA A 248 3.59 2.49 11.40
N LEU A 249 2.93 1.57 10.67
CA LEU A 249 2.65 0.21 11.15
C LEU A 249 3.95 -0.57 11.42
N THR A 250 4.98 -0.36 10.60
CA THR A 250 6.31 -0.93 10.82
C THR A 250 6.91 -0.45 12.12
N SER A 251 6.83 0.84 12.42
CA SER A 251 7.34 1.40 13.68
C SER A 251 6.64 0.82 14.90
N LEU A 252 5.31 0.60 14.81
CA LEU A 252 4.55 -0.11 15.83
C LEU A 252 5.00 -1.58 15.94
N GLY A 253 5.17 -2.27 14.82
CA GLY A 253 5.67 -3.65 14.79
C GLY A 253 7.05 -3.79 15.44
N VAL A 254 7.96 -2.86 15.17
CA VAL A 254 9.29 -2.84 15.81
C VAL A 254 9.18 -2.66 17.32
N TYR A 255 8.31 -1.75 17.77
CA TYR A 255 8.04 -1.57 19.20
C TYR A 255 7.48 -2.85 19.84
N LEU A 256 6.51 -3.50 19.19
CA LEU A 256 5.90 -4.75 19.67
C LEU A 256 6.91 -5.91 19.71
N GLY A 257 7.85 -5.96 18.77
CA GLY A 257 8.94 -6.93 18.79
C GLY A 257 9.98 -6.67 19.86
N ARG A 258 10.23 -5.41 20.22
CA ARG A 258 11.33 -5.09 21.14
C ARG A 258 10.92 -5.07 22.60
N PHE A 259 9.76 -4.52 22.95
CA PHE A 259 9.37 -4.36 24.36
C PHE A 259 8.45 -5.50 24.83
N PRO A 260 7.32 -5.79 24.16
CA PRO A 260 6.52 -6.99 24.43
C PRO A 260 7.11 -8.33 23.94
N ARG A 261 8.15 -8.31 23.10
CA ARG A 261 8.78 -9.50 22.49
C ARG A 261 7.88 -10.31 21.54
N PHE A 262 6.93 -9.67 20.86
CA PHE A 262 6.11 -10.32 19.83
C PHE A 262 6.83 -10.39 18.48
N ASN A 263 6.95 -11.58 17.92
CA ASN A 263 7.49 -11.79 16.58
C ASN A 263 6.38 -11.82 15.52
N SER A 264 6.73 -11.61 14.24
CA SER A 264 5.77 -11.75 13.13
C SER A 264 5.14 -13.16 13.03
N TRP A 265 5.77 -14.17 13.63
CA TRP A 265 5.22 -15.53 13.72
C TRP A 265 4.15 -15.69 14.82
N ASP A 266 4.10 -14.79 15.80
CA ASP A 266 3.10 -14.81 16.88
C ASP A 266 1.68 -14.48 16.39
N VAL A 267 1.55 -13.87 15.21
CA VAL A 267 0.25 -13.74 14.51
C VAL A 267 -0.35 -15.12 14.22
N VAL A 268 0.49 -16.13 13.98
CA VAL A 268 0.08 -17.50 13.66
C VAL A 268 0.02 -18.37 14.91
N THR A 269 0.98 -18.22 15.83
CA THR A 269 1.09 -19.08 17.03
C THR A 269 0.32 -18.58 18.24
N ASN A 270 0.09 -17.27 18.38
CA ASN A 270 -0.69 -16.69 19.47
C ASN A 270 -1.48 -15.42 19.05
N PRO A 271 -2.49 -15.58 18.18
CA PRO A 271 -3.25 -14.45 17.66
C PRO A 271 -4.04 -13.71 18.75
N GLN A 272 -4.51 -14.41 19.79
CA GLN A 272 -5.32 -13.82 20.87
C GLN A 272 -4.47 -12.89 21.77
N GLY A 273 -3.30 -13.35 22.21
CA GLY A 273 -2.40 -12.51 23.03
C GLY A 273 -1.88 -11.28 22.28
N LEU A 274 -1.67 -11.39 20.97
CA LEU A 274 -1.31 -10.25 20.13
C LEU A 274 -2.45 -9.23 20.05
N VAL A 275 -3.68 -9.70 19.80
CA VAL A 275 -4.87 -8.85 19.71
C VAL A 275 -5.16 -8.14 21.02
N ASP A 276 -5.05 -8.82 22.16
CA ASP A 276 -5.31 -8.23 23.48
C ASP A 276 -4.30 -7.14 23.84
N VAL A 277 -3.01 -7.34 23.55
CA VAL A 277 -1.99 -6.32 23.80
C VAL A 277 -2.10 -5.15 22.81
N VAL A 278 -2.39 -5.44 21.54
CA VAL A 278 -2.58 -4.40 20.51
C VAL A 278 -3.83 -3.56 20.81
N LEU A 279 -4.98 -4.18 21.12
CA LEU A 279 -6.18 -3.45 21.50
C LEU A 279 -6.00 -2.72 22.83
N GLY A 280 -5.42 -3.34 23.86
CA GLY A 280 -5.19 -2.68 25.14
C GLY A 280 -4.33 -1.42 25.02
N ARG A 281 -3.31 -1.43 24.15
CA ARG A 281 -2.43 -0.27 23.94
C ARG A 281 -2.92 0.73 22.90
N LEU A 282 -3.74 0.32 21.94
CA LEU A 282 -4.41 1.23 20.99
C LEU A 282 -5.64 1.91 21.60
N LEU A 283 -6.26 1.31 22.62
CA LEU A 283 -7.38 1.89 23.36
C LEU A 283 -6.92 2.88 24.43
N ASP A 284 -5.66 2.80 24.87
CA ASP A 284 -5.01 3.83 25.70
C ASP A 284 -3.63 4.26 25.16
N PRO A 285 -3.59 4.93 24.00
CA PRO A 285 -2.33 5.37 23.38
C PRO A 285 -1.68 6.51 24.16
N PHE A 286 -2.44 7.25 24.98
CA PHE A 286 -1.92 8.33 25.83
C PHE A 286 -1.39 7.82 27.18
N GLY A 287 -1.79 6.63 27.63
CA GLY A 287 -1.25 5.97 28.81
C GLY A 287 0.20 5.48 28.68
N ASN A 288 0.76 5.46 27.46
CA ASN A 288 2.16 5.12 27.22
C ASN A 288 2.87 6.17 26.34
N PRO A 289 3.36 7.28 26.93
CA PRO A 289 4.04 8.32 26.17
C PRO A 289 5.31 7.82 25.47
N PHE A 290 5.98 6.80 26.02
CA PHE A 290 7.16 6.20 25.43
C PHE A 290 6.86 5.48 24.10
N LEU A 291 5.76 4.73 24.03
CA LEU A 291 5.29 4.11 22.77
C LEU A 291 5.10 5.17 21.69
N LEU A 292 4.39 6.26 22.03
CA LEU A 292 4.08 7.31 21.08
C LEU A 292 5.35 8.02 20.59
N GLN A 293 6.25 8.38 21.50
CA GLN A 293 7.54 9.00 21.17
C GLN A 293 8.41 8.09 20.29
N PHE A 294 8.54 6.82 20.66
CA PHE A 294 9.29 5.84 19.88
C PHE A 294 8.69 5.64 18.48
N ALA A 295 7.38 5.40 18.40
CA ALA A 295 6.70 5.18 17.12
C ALA A 295 6.79 6.42 16.22
N ALA A 296 6.64 7.63 16.77
CA ALA A 296 6.76 8.87 16.02
C ALA A 296 8.18 9.09 15.51
N ALA A 297 9.20 8.94 16.37
CA ALA A 297 10.60 9.10 16.00
C ALA A 297 11.03 8.07 14.94
N MET A 298 10.69 6.80 15.15
CA MET A 298 11.01 5.72 14.21
C MET A 298 10.28 5.92 12.88
N THR A 299 9.00 6.30 12.89
CA THR A 299 8.25 6.59 11.66
C THR A 299 8.89 7.75 10.91
N GLY A 300 9.24 8.84 11.60
CA GLY A 300 9.91 9.99 10.99
C GLY A 300 11.24 9.61 10.33
N GLY A 301 12.07 8.84 11.02
CA GLY A 301 13.35 8.33 10.49
C GLY A 301 13.16 7.43 9.27
N LEU A 302 12.21 6.49 9.32
CA LEU A 302 11.91 5.61 8.20
C LEU A 302 11.31 6.35 7.00
N VAL A 303 10.45 7.34 7.24
CA VAL A 303 9.90 8.20 6.17
C VAL A 303 11.03 8.99 5.52
N ALA A 304 11.94 9.58 6.29
CA ALA A 304 13.10 10.29 5.74
C ALA A 304 13.98 9.35 4.89
N ALA A 305 14.31 8.16 5.40
CA ALA A 305 15.06 7.16 4.65
C ALA A 305 14.35 6.72 3.37
N TYR A 306 13.02 6.61 3.41
CA TYR A 306 12.22 6.27 2.25
C TYR A 306 12.16 7.40 1.21
N LEU A 307 12.05 8.65 1.64
CA LEU A 307 12.10 9.80 0.74
C LEU A 307 13.43 9.89 0.00
N VAL A 308 14.55 9.63 0.69
CA VAL A 308 15.88 9.53 0.08
C VAL A 308 15.90 8.40 -0.96
N THR A 309 15.43 7.21 -0.60
CA THR A 309 15.35 6.06 -1.52
C THR A 309 14.50 6.37 -2.74
N TRP A 310 13.36 7.04 -2.55
CA TRP A 310 12.45 7.44 -3.61
C TRP A 310 13.10 8.50 -4.53
N ALA A 311 13.81 9.48 -3.96
CA ALA A 311 14.53 10.50 -4.72
C ALA A 311 15.66 9.89 -5.57
N ILE A 312 16.46 8.97 -5.00
CA ILE A 312 17.49 8.23 -5.72
C ILE A 312 16.86 7.41 -6.86
N GLY A 313 15.76 6.71 -6.57
CA GLY A 313 15.02 5.94 -7.57
C GLY A 313 14.58 6.81 -8.76
N ARG A 314 14.08 8.02 -8.50
CA ARG A 314 13.71 8.97 -9.57
C ARG A 314 14.92 9.54 -10.31
N ALA A 315 16.03 9.81 -9.62
CA ALA A 315 17.25 10.33 -10.24
C ALA A 315 17.86 9.33 -11.23
N LEU A 316 17.93 8.04 -10.84
CA LEU A 316 18.42 6.97 -11.70
C LEU A 316 17.56 6.76 -12.96
N GLU A 317 16.26 7.02 -12.85
CA GLU A 317 15.32 6.99 -13.97
C GLU A 317 15.42 8.24 -14.86
N GLY A 318 15.65 9.42 -14.27
CA GLY A 318 15.76 10.70 -14.97
C GLY A 318 17.07 10.89 -15.74
N GLY A 319 18.20 10.41 -15.22
CA GLY A 319 19.52 10.55 -15.85
C GLY A 319 19.67 9.85 -17.20
N HIS A 320 18.84 8.84 -17.48
CA HIS A 320 18.85 8.10 -18.75
C HIS A 320 18.16 8.84 -19.92
N ARG A 321 17.53 10.00 -19.68
CA ARG A 321 16.86 10.79 -20.73
C ARG A 321 17.76 11.84 -21.39
N GLY A 322 18.95 12.12 -20.85
CA GLY A 322 19.85 13.17 -21.35
C GLY A 322 20.87 12.72 -22.42
N GLY A 323 20.95 11.43 -22.74
CA GLY A 323 22.01 10.87 -23.60
C GLY A 323 21.66 10.73 -25.09
N VAL A 324 20.46 11.11 -25.53
CA VAL A 324 20.04 11.03 -26.94
C VAL A 324 19.70 12.44 -27.45
N ALA A 325 20.68 13.34 -27.41
CA ALA A 325 20.65 14.58 -28.14
C ALA A 325 21.65 14.48 -29.31
N GLN A 326 21.09 14.31 -30.51
CA GLN A 326 21.60 14.79 -31.80
C GLN A 326 23.11 14.65 -32.07
N TYR A 327 23.51 13.54 -32.69
CA TYR A 327 24.52 13.59 -33.76
C TYR A 327 23.82 13.27 -35.08
N GLY A 328 23.24 14.31 -35.67
CA GLY A 328 22.71 14.32 -37.02
C GLY A 328 23.09 15.66 -37.64
N GLY A 329 24.30 15.72 -38.18
CA GLY A 329 24.81 16.75 -39.07
C GLY A 329 25.29 16.07 -40.34
#